data_AF-A0AAV8WKS5-F1
#
_entry.id   AF-A0AAV8WKS5-F1
#
_cell.length_a   1.000
_cell.length_b   1.000
_cell.length_c   1.000
_cell.angle_alpha   90.00
_cell.angle_beta   90.00
_cell.angle_gamma   90.00
#
_symmetry.space_group_name_H-M   'P 1'
#
loop_
_entity.id
_entity.type
_entity.pdbx_description
1 polymer ?
#
loop_
_entity_poly.entity_id
_entity_poly.type
_entity_poly.pdbx_seq_one_letter_code
_entity_poly.pdbx_strand_id
1 'polypeptide(L)'
;MVFVADSSGVFELRLLSFDNEAGKDDAGKCCIGKTRPNTECEGVCRPRFRVCLKEYQVKIDTTSPCTFGDVITSELGPNPVTDTPQNGFSNSIAFPFPFTWPVSFIFV
;
A
#
# COMPACT_ATOMS: atom_id res chain seq x y z
N MET A 1 -2.76 -40.49 -17.88
CA MET A 1 -2.11 -39.63 -16.88
C MET A 1 -2.62 -38.22 -17.12
N VAL A 2 -3.44 -37.68 -16.20
CA VAL A 2 -3.94 -36.31 -16.31
C VAL A 2 -2.95 -35.43 -15.55
N PHE A 3 -2.32 -34.49 -16.25
CA PHE A 3 -1.54 -33.44 -15.59
C PHE A 3 -2.52 -32.33 -15.20
N VAL A 4 -2.63 -32.07 -13.90
CA VAL A 4 -3.27 -30.84 -13.42
C VAL A 4 -2.23 -29.74 -13.59
N ALA A 5 -2.53 -28.76 -14.44
CA ALA A 5 -1.73 -27.55 -14.52
C ALA A 5 -2.03 -26.70 -13.28
N ASP A 6 -1.04 -26.51 -12.42
CA ASP A 6 -1.15 -25.64 -11.26
C ASP A 6 -0.95 -24.19 -11.73
N SER A 7 -2.00 -23.39 -11.66
CA SER A 7 -1.94 -21.97 -12.02
C SER A 7 -1.35 -21.19 -10.83
N SER A 8 -0.17 -20.62 -11.00
CA SER A 8 0.44 -19.76 -9.98
C SER A 8 1.01 -18.50 -10.60
N GLY A 9 1.09 -17.44 -9.80
CA GLY A 9 1.64 -16.15 -10.24
C GLY A 9 1.92 -15.22 -9.06
N VAL A 10 2.47 -14.05 -9.38
CA VAL A 10 2.73 -12.99 -8.41
C VAL A 10 2.15 -11.69 -8.96
N PHE A 11 1.32 -11.03 -8.16
CA PHE A 11 0.92 -9.66 -8.41
C PHE A 11 1.86 -8.74 -7.62
N GLU A 12 2.62 -7.89 -8.32
CA GLU A 12 3.56 -6.96 -7.70
C GLU A 12 3.03 -5.53 -7.77
N LEU A 13 3.08 -4.83 -6.63
CA LEU A 13 2.78 -3.42 -6.53
C LEU A 13 4.04 -2.64 -6.18
N ARG A 14 4.28 -1.56 -6.93
CA ARG A 14 5.36 -0.60 -6.67
C ARG A 14 4.79 0.77 -6.38
N LEU A 15 5.22 1.36 -5.27
CA LEU A 15 4.91 2.74 -4.96
C LEU A 15 5.87 3.65 -5.73
N LEU A 16 5.35 4.61 -6.48
CA LEU A 16 6.18 5.53 -7.28
C LEU A 16 6.55 6.77 -6.49
N SER A 17 5.56 7.40 -5.88
CA SER A 17 5.73 8.57 -5.04
C SER A 17 4.56 8.68 -4.08
N PHE A 18 4.81 9.32 -2.94
CA PHE A 18 3.79 9.78 -2.02
C PHE A 18 4.16 11.20 -1.63
N ASP A 19 3.21 12.11 -1.79
CA ASP A 19 3.40 13.52 -1.47
C ASP A 19 2.32 13.98 -0.49
N ASN A 20 2.76 14.61 0.59
CA ASN A 20 1.92 15.22 1.61
C ASN A 20 2.60 16.50 2.11
N GLU A 21 2.61 17.52 1.26
CA GLU A 21 3.15 18.86 1.58
C GLU A 21 2.54 19.46 2.86
N ALA A 22 1.27 19.17 3.15
CA ALA A 22 0.57 19.68 4.32
C ALA A 22 1.06 19.06 5.64
N GLY A 23 1.67 17.87 5.61
CA GLY A 23 2.13 17.17 6.81
C GLY A 23 1.01 16.79 7.79
N LYS A 24 -0.22 16.63 7.28
CA LYS A 24 -1.43 16.31 8.05
C LYS A 24 -1.86 14.85 7.89
N ASP A 25 -2.54 14.33 8.90
CA ASP A 25 -3.26 13.06 8.86
C ASP A 25 -4.67 13.21 8.28
N ASP A 26 -5.41 12.10 8.21
CA ASP A 26 -6.79 12.04 7.72
C ASP A 26 -7.79 12.84 8.59
N ALA A 27 -7.45 13.07 9.86
CA ALA A 27 -8.21 13.93 10.77
C ALA A 27 -7.83 15.42 10.63
N GLY A 28 -6.92 15.77 9.73
CA GLY A 28 -6.45 17.15 9.50
C GLY A 28 -5.46 17.65 10.55
N LYS A 29 -4.93 16.78 11.41
CA LYS A 29 -3.95 17.11 12.44
C LYS A 29 -2.52 16.90 11.93
N CYS A 30 -1.58 17.72 12.40
CA CYS A 30 -0.17 17.53 12.08
C CYS A 30 0.36 16.18 12.60
N CYS A 31 1.08 15.43 11.77
CA CYS A 31 1.63 14.12 12.13
C CYS A 31 2.54 14.16 13.37
N ILE A 32 3.29 15.25 13.56
CA ILE A 32 4.18 15.47 14.72
C ILE A 32 3.47 16.25 15.84
N GLY A 33 2.21 16.65 15.63
CA GLY A 33 1.42 17.43 16.59
C GLY A 33 1.89 18.87 16.81
N LYS A 34 2.85 19.33 15.99
CA LYS A 34 3.44 20.68 16.08
C LYS A 34 3.06 21.50 14.86
N THR A 35 2.70 22.75 15.09
CA THR A 35 2.42 23.77 14.06
C THR A 35 3.51 24.83 14.12
N ARG A 36 3.96 25.33 12.97
CA ARG A 36 4.93 26.44 12.92
C ARG A 36 4.20 27.76 12.69
N PRO A 37 4.69 28.88 13.26
CA PRO A 37 4.18 30.20 12.88
C PRO A 37 4.38 30.40 11.37
N ASN A 38 3.30 30.67 10.62
CA ASN A 38 3.27 30.87 9.16
C ASN A 38 3.34 29.62 8.26
N THR A 39 3.32 28.39 8.80
CA THR A 39 3.21 27.15 8.01
C THR A 39 2.19 26.20 8.62
N GLU A 40 1.59 25.30 7.83
CA GLU A 40 0.51 24.43 8.32
C GLU A 40 0.98 23.46 9.42
N CYS A 41 2.04 22.69 9.17
CA CYS A 41 2.57 21.70 10.11
C CYS A 41 4.10 21.71 10.16
N GLU A 42 4.65 21.38 11.33
CA GLU A 42 6.08 21.19 11.51
C GLU A 42 6.47 19.74 11.19
N GLY A 43 7.19 19.56 10.09
CA GLY A 43 7.82 18.30 9.70
C GLY A 43 7.02 17.48 8.69
N VAL A 44 7.54 16.29 8.39
CA VAL A 44 7.01 15.39 7.36
C VAL A 44 6.40 14.14 8.02
N CYS A 45 5.27 13.68 7.50
CA CYS A 45 4.65 12.43 7.93
C CYS A 45 5.49 11.21 7.50
N ARG A 46 5.44 10.13 8.29
CA ARG A 46 6.02 8.83 7.95
C ARG A 46 4.90 7.83 7.72
N PRO A 47 4.29 7.82 6.52
CA PRO A 47 3.12 7.00 6.27
C PRO A 47 3.49 5.51 6.26
N ARG A 48 2.51 4.68 6.59
CA ARG A 48 2.52 3.24 6.32
C ARG A 48 1.40 2.97 5.32
N PHE A 49 1.65 2.11 4.34
CA PHE A 49 0.64 1.73 3.37
C PHE A 49 0.11 0.36 3.72
N ARG A 50 -1.20 0.26 3.88
CA ARG A 50 -1.89 -1.03 3.87
C ARG A 50 -2.42 -1.25 2.47
N VAL A 51 -2.14 -2.41 1.93
CA VAL A 51 -2.60 -2.85 0.61
C VAL A 51 -3.52 -4.04 0.81
N CYS A 52 -4.78 -3.87 0.42
CA CYS A 52 -5.76 -4.95 0.41
C CYS A 52 -6.10 -5.34 -1.02
N LEU A 53 -5.71 -6.56 -1.42
CA LEU A 53 -6.04 -7.14 -2.73
C LEU A 53 -7.18 -8.14 -2.57
N LYS A 54 -8.25 -7.93 -3.35
CA LYS A 54 -9.46 -8.76 -3.30
C LYS A 54 -10.12 -8.93 -4.67
N GLU A 55 -11.09 -9.84 -4.73
CA GLU A 55 -11.91 -10.04 -5.90
C GLU A 55 -12.72 -8.80 -6.25
N TYR A 56 -13.06 -8.68 -7.53
CA TYR A 56 -13.93 -7.62 -7.99
C TYR A 56 -15.31 -7.73 -7.33
N GLN A 57 -15.79 -6.61 -6.78
CA GLN A 57 -17.12 -6.46 -6.21
C GLN A 57 -17.82 -5.27 -6.88
N VAL A 58 -19.09 -5.45 -7.25
CA VAL A 58 -19.91 -4.38 -7.85
C VAL A 58 -20.08 -3.19 -6.90
N LYS A 59 -20.14 -3.46 -5.60
CA LYS A 59 -20.11 -2.45 -4.53
C LYS A 59 -18.82 -2.63 -3.74
N ILE A 60 -18.01 -1.57 -3.67
CA ILE A 60 -16.72 -1.61 -2.96
C ILE A 60 -17.00 -1.67 -1.45
N ASP A 61 -16.70 -2.81 -0.83
CA ASP A 61 -16.73 -2.97 0.63
C ASP A 61 -15.31 -2.89 1.22
N THR A 62 -15.02 -1.88 2.04
CA THR A 62 -13.70 -1.73 2.68
C THR A 62 -13.57 -2.52 4.00
N THR A 63 -14.64 -3.17 4.44
CA THR A 63 -14.69 -3.91 5.73
C THR A 63 -14.51 -5.41 5.55
N SER A 64 -14.78 -5.95 4.36
CA SER A 64 -14.58 -7.36 4.03
C SER A 64 -13.09 -7.75 4.04
N PRO A 65 -12.75 -9.00 4.40
CA PRO A 65 -11.37 -9.48 4.37
C PRO A 65 -10.76 -9.48 2.95
N CYS A 66 -9.44 -9.29 2.86
CA CYS A 66 -8.70 -9.31 1.59
C CYS A 66 -8.48 -10.77 1.14
N THR A 67 -9.11 -11.18 0.04
CA THR A 67 -9.11 -12.57 -0.42
C THR A 67 -7.86 -12.97 -1.20
N PHE A 68 -7.23 -12.02 -1.91
CA PHE A 68 -6.01 -12.27 -2.68
C PHE A 68 -4.75 -11.88 -1.89
N GLY A 69 -4.87 -11.00 -0.89
CA GLY A 69 -3.86 -10.79 0.14
C GLY A 69 -3.94 -9.43 0.84
N ASP A 70 -3.32 -9.34 2.01
CA ASP A 70 -3.26 -8.12 2.84
C ASP A 70 -1.81 -7.91 3.28
N VAL A 71 -1.22 -6.78 2.92
CA VAL A 71 0.15 -6.42 3.29
C VAL A 71 0.19 -5.02 3.86
N ILE A 72 0.87 -4.86 4.99
CA ILE A 72 1.17 -3.56 5.57
C ILE A 72 2.66 -3.30 5.40
N THR A 73 3.01 -2.20 4.74
CA THR A 73 4.40 -1.78 4.58
C THR A 73 4.94 -1.25 5.89
N SER A 74 6.26 -1.25 6.03
CA SER A 74 6.92 -0.45 7.05
C SER A 74 6.72 1.05 6.79
N GLU A 75 7.22 1.87 7.71
CA GLU A 75 7.20 3.33 7.58
C GLU A 75 8.00 3.77 6.36
N LEU A 76 7.38 4.58 5.51
CA LEU A 76 8.07 5.29 4.45
C LEU A 76 8.83 6.47 5.06
N GLY A 77 10.13 6.55 4.77
CA GLY A 77 10.97 7.67 5.19
C GLY A 77 10.64 8.96 4.42
N PRO A 78 11.20 10.10 4.85
CA PRO A 78 11.06 11.38 4.15
C PRO A 78 11.82 11.44 2.82
N ASN A 79 12.62 10.42 2.51
CA ASN A 79 13.33 10.32 1.25
C ASN A 79 12.37 9.85 0.15
N PRO A 80 12.63 10.23 -1.12
CA PRO A 80 11.86 9.71 -2.25
C PRO A 80 11.85 8.18 -2.25
N VAL A 81 10.75 7.62 -2.74
CA VAL A 81 10.59 6.17 -2.83
C VAL A 81 11.62 5.61 -3.81
N THR A 82 12.45 4.69 -3.34
CA THR A 82 13.46 4.00 -4.16
C THR A 82 13.21 2.50 -4.16
N ASP A 83 13.57 1.82 -5.25
CA ASP A 83 13.52 0.36 -5.34
C ASP A 83 14.53 -0.32 -4.41
N THR A 84 15.56 0.40 -3.96
CA THR A 84 16.45 -0.05 -2.91
C THR A 84 15.76 0.04 -1.55
N PRO A 85 15.78 -1.04 -0.74
CA PRO A 85 15.18 -1.01 0.58
C PRO A 85 15.79 0.10 1.44
N GLN A 86 14.97 1.04 1.91
CA GLN A 86 15.40 2.11 2.81
C GLN A 86 14.60 2.04 4.11
N ASN A 87 15.31 2.05 5.24
CA ASN A 87 14.68 2.08 6.58
C ASN A 87 13.62 0.98 6.79
N GLY A 88 13.84 -0.21 6.20
CA GLY A 88 12.91 -1.34 6.28
C GLY A 88 11.78 -1.32 5.24
N PHE A 89 11.62 -0.24 4.48
CA PHE A 89 10.64 -0.13 3.40
C PHE A 89 11.20 -0.79 2.13
N SER A 90 10.55 -1.86 1.68
CA SER A 90 10.78 -2.49 0.38
C SER A 90 9.69 -2.03 -0.58
N ASN A 91 10.09 -1.42 -1.70
CA ASN A 91 9.15 -0.92 -2.71
C ASN A 91 8.52 -2.04 -3.56
N SER A 92 8.95 -3.30 -3.39
CA SER A 92 8.32 -4.45 -4.04
C SER A 92 7.35 -5.11 -3.06
N ILE A 93 6.06 -4.84 -3.25
CA ILE A 93 4.98 -5.45 -2.46
C ILE A 93 4.38 -6.57 -3.31
N ALA A 94 4.73 -7.81 -2.98
CA ALA A 94 4.38 -8.98 -3.76
C ALA A 94 3.24 -9.78 -3.13
N PHE A 95 2.26 -10.15 -3.96
CA PHE A 95 1.12 -11.00 -3.62
C PHE A 95 1.20 -12.29 -4.43
N PRO A 96 1.83 -13.35 -3.88
CA PRO A 96 1.85 -14.66 -4.52
C PRO A 96 0.45 -15.28 -4.45
N PHE A 97 -0.02 -15.85 -5.56
CA PHE A 97 -1.31 -16.53 -5.62
C PHE A 97 -1.21 -17.91 -6.29
N PRO A 98 -1.92 -18.93 -5.77
CA PRO A 98 -1.93 -20.30 -6.33
C PRO A 98 -3.18 -20.58 -7.19
N PHE A 99 -3.78 -19.57 -7.81
CA PHE A 99 -5.01 -19.70 -8.60
C PHE A 99 -4.93 -18.99 -9.95
N THR A 100 -5.84 -19.30 -10.87
CA THR A 100 -5.94 -18.59 -12.15
C THR A 100 -6.38 -17.16 -11.90
N TRP A 101 -5.59 -16.18 -12.36
CA TRP A 101 -5.90 -14.79 -12.18
C TRP A 101 -7.25 -14.41 -12.83
N PRO A 102 -8.24 -13.90 -12.07
CA PRO A 102 -9.62 -13.72 -12.56
C PRO A 102 -9.80 -12.55 -13.55
N VAL A 103 -8.74 -11.97 -14.09
CA VAL A 103 -8.70 -10.79 -14.98
C VAL A 103 -9.21 -9.48 -14.33
N SER A 104 -10.17 -9.55 -13.40
CA SER A 104 -10.77 -8.42 -12.68
C SER A 104 -10.46 -8.48 -11.18
N PHE A 105 -10.02 -7.36 -10.60
CA PHE A 105 -9.67 -7.24 -9.18
C PHE A 105 -9.92 -5.81 -8.67
N ILE A 106 -9.94 -5.64 -7.34
CA ILE A 106 -9.97 -4.32 -6.69
C ILE A 106 -8.79 -4.23 -5.71
N PHE A 107 -8.14 -3.07 -5.72
CA PHE A 107 -7.15 -2.64 -4.74
C PHE A 107 -7.75 -1.51 -3.91
N VAL A 108 -7.61 -1.60 -2.58
CA VAL A 108 -7.99 -0.56 -1.61
C VAL A 108 -6.80 -0.27 -0.72
#